data_AF-A0A8J8G1R8-F1
#
_entry.id   AF-A0A8J8G1R8-F1
#
_cell.length_a   1.000
_cell.length_b   1.000
_cell.length_c   1.000
_cell.angle_alpha   90.00
_cell.angle_beta   90.00
_cell.angle_gamma   90.00
#
_symmetry.space_group_name_H-M   'P 1'
#
loop_
_entity.id
_entity.type
_entity.pdbx_description
1 polymer ?
#
loop_
_entity_poly.entity_id
_entity_poly.type
_entity_poly.pdbx_seq_one_letter_code
_entity_poly.pdbx_strand_id
1 'polypeptide(L)'
;MSKLELSSILEEFSITELKFQEWKKYLLLELSKEQQTKLIKSLEKSGSIIKAGFIELEEKVNDLNELKPKIIAYLKKTLQTLPIQKTRKIKFSINIQTSTITIRKQLNSIIKKSIYQTSSDLLFESKIRSPKKETSELSPYQFFKENFHKRGIEITCLVIKSTIFIGHLKWVTNPLKDIKQDEERPVRLFTHGTSIKLARTLVNLSKIQEGDVLFDPFCGTGTILLEGLKQNLQAIGIDRDPKSVRASKANLNHFSMKFPSKERMKDKWSIYLLDSQNLNEVIDIKIGGLVTEPYLGPFIKELPTKEKAKDTMTMLEKLYTKVLQKSVEYLKTGHRVILIIPEYRYSQDYSIYPDYQKIAKNCKLEFQTKSTLFNVKLPVQIGRKHNIINRKLVIYTK
;
A
#
# COMPACT_ATOMS: atom_id res chain seq x y z
N MET A 1 -5.94 4.52 -3.74
CA MET A 1 -5.33 3.36 -3.05
C MET A 1 -4.97 3.67 -1.61
N SER A 2 -4.00 4.54 -1.31
CA SER A 2 -3.55 4.78 0.08
C SER A 2 -4.66 5.19 1.06
N LYS A 3 -5.56 6.11 0.66
CA LYS A 3 -6.73 6.45 1.49
C LYS A 3 -7.69 5.28 1.70
N LEU A 4 -7.86 4.41 0.68
CA LEU A 4 -8.74 3.23 0.78
C LEU A 4 -8.15 2.19 1.75
N GLU A 5 -6.86 1.88 1.63
CA GLU A 5 -6.17 0.97 2.56
C GLU A 5 -6.13 1.54 3.98
N LEU A 6 -5.84 2.84 4.13
CA LEU A 6 -5.87 3.51 5.43
C LEU A 6 -7.26 3.48 6.06
N SER A 7 -8.33 3.66 5.28
CA SER A 7 -9.71 3.48 5.77
C SER A 7 -9.90 2.09 6.36
N SER A 8 -9.46 1.05 5.62
CA SER A 8 -9.56 -0.34 6.06
C SER A 8 -8.81 -0.59 7.37
N ILE A 9 -7.59 -0.05 7.51
CA ILE A 9 -6.78 -0.18 8.73
C ILE A 9 -7.43 0.52 9.92
N LEU A 10 -7.93 1.74 9.73
CA LEU A 10 -8.53 2.51 10.83
C LEU A 10 -9.87 1.94 11.29
N GLU A 11 -10.62 1.28 10.39
CA GLU A 11 -11.84 0.52 10.74
C GLU A 11 -11.54 -0.62 11.72
N GLU A 12 -10.35 -1.24 11.68
CA GLU A 12 -9.94 -2.29 12.65
C GLU A 12 -9.75 -1.74 14.07
N PHE A 13 -9.59 -0.42 14.22
CA PHE A 13 -9.46 0.25 15.52
C PHE A 13 -10.80 0.76 16.05
N SER A 14 -11.92 0.37 15.43
CA SER A 14 -13.27 0.87 15.74
C SER A 14 -13.41 2.39 15.64
N ILE A 15 -12.61 3.03 14.77
CA ILE A 15 -12.71 4.46 14.49
C ILE A 15 -13.79 4.67 13.43
N THR A 16 -14.94 5.20 13.84
CA THR A 16 -16.07 5.52 12.96
C THR A 16 -16.08 6.99 12.52
N GLU A 17 -15.55 7.89 13.37
CA GLU A 17 -15.38 9.31 13.06
C GLU A 17 -13.91 9.72 13.23
N LEU A 18 -13.39 10.41 12.23
CA LEU A 18 -11.99 10.83 12.19
C LEU A 18 -11.91 12.29 11.74
N LYS A 19 -11.32 13.14 12.58
CA LYS A 19 -10.91 14.47 12.16
C LYS A 19 -9.61 14.35 11.35
N PHE A 20 -9.66 14.86 10.12
CA PHE A 20 -8.50 14.88 9.26
C PHE A 20 -8.47 16.12 8.37
N GLN A 21 -7.27 16.44 7.90
CA GLN A 21 -7.04 17.48 6.91
C GLN A 21 -6.22 16.94 5.75
N GLU A 22 -6.72 17.13 4.53
CA GLU A 22 -5.98 16.83 3.30
C GLU A 22 -5.18 18.05 2.85
N TRP A 23 -3.91 17.82 2.52
CA TRP A 23 -3.07 18.86 1.96
C TRP A 23 -2.05 18.30 0.97
N LYS A 24 -2.23 18.62 -0.31
CA LYS A 24 -1.48 18.05 -1.44
C LYS A 24 -1.52 16.51 -1.40
N LYS A 25 -0.39 15.87 -1.07
CA LYS A 25 -0.24 14.42 -0.94
C LYS A 25 -0.20 13.93 0.50
N TYR A 26 -0.35 14.84 1.47
CA TYR A 26 -0.33 14.55 2.90
C TYR A 26 -1.75 14.51 3.44
N LEU A 27 -1.92 13.68 4.46
CA LEU A 27 -3.15 13.54 5.22
C LEU A 27 -2.77 13.66 6.69
N LEU A 28 -3.28 14.70 7.35
CA LEU A 28 -3.07 14.94 8.78
C LEU A 28 -4.27 14.34 9.51
N LEU A 29 -4.02 13.51 10.52
CA LEU A 29 -5.03 12.81 11.30
C LEU A 29 -4.93 13.21 12.76
N GLU A 30 -6.07 13.48 13.39
CA GLU A 30 -6.15 13.59 14.85
C GLU A 30 -6.46 12.22 15.45
N LEU A 31 -5.50 11.66 16.20
CA LEU A 31 -5.58 10.34 16.81
C LEU A 31 -5.08 10.39 18.25
N SER A 32 -5.66 9.56 19.13
CA SER A 32 -5.14 9.35 20.49
C SER A 32 -3.76 8.68 20.44
N LYS A 33 -2.96 8.80 21.52
CA LYS A 33 -1.61 8.17 21.57
C LYS A 33 -1.65 6.65 21.36
N GLU A 34 -2.70 6.00 21.86
CA GLU A 34 -2.90 4.56 21.66
C GLU A 34 -3.16 4.24 20.19
N GLN A 35 -4.07 5.00 19.55
CA GLN A 35 -4.38 4.85 18.13
C GLN A 35 -3.16 5.13 17.24
N GLN A 36 -2.35 6.15 17.56
CA GLN A 36 -1.11 6.44 16.86
C GLN A 36 -0.14 5.25 16.90
N THR A 37 0.01 4.62 18.08
CA THR A 37 0.88 3.46 18.26
C THR A 37 0.39 2.24 17.49
N LYS A 38 -0.91 1.96 17.56
CA LYS A 38 -1.56 0.87 16.80
C LYS A 38 -1.44 1.09 15.29
N LEU A 39 -1.65 2.33 14.82
CA LEU A 39 -1.52 2.67 13.41
C LEU A 39 -0.10 2.41 12.92
N ILE A 40 0.94 2.97 13.58
CA ILE A 40 2.33 2.78 13.16
C ILE A 40 2.71 1.29 13.09
N LYS A 41 2.27 0.47 14.06
CA LYS A 41 2.51 -0.98 14.04
C LYS A 41 1.82 -1.65 12.84
N SER A 42 0.60 -1.24 12.50
CA SER A 42 -0.18 -1.81 11.40
C SER A 42 0.38 -1.43 10.03
N LEU A 43 1.06 -0.29 9.92
CA LEU A 43 1.68 0.14 8.66
C LEU A 43 2.79 -0.80 8.17
N GLU A 44 3.43 -1.61 9.03
CA GLU A 44 4.38 -2.64 8.60
C GLU A 44 3.78 -3.63 7.59
N LYS A 45 2.47 -3.86 7.66
CA LYS A 45 1.72 -4.71 6.73
C LYS A 45 1.15 -3.94 5.54
N SER A 46 1.25 -2.60 5.48
CA SER A 46 0.67 -1.80 4.40
C SER A 46 1.44 -1.98 3.09
N GLY A 47 0.70 -2.04 1.97
CA GLY A 47 1.25 -2.06 0.62
C GLY A 47 1.31 -0.68 -0.04
N SER A 48 0.40 0.24 0.29
CA SER A 48 0.22 1.50 -0.44
C SER A 48 0.51 2.78 0.34
N ILE A 49 0.66 2.71 1.67
CA ILE A 49 1.13 3.84 2.49
C ILE A 49 2.67 3.89 2.44
N ILE A 50 3.22 5.09 2.24
CA ILE A 50 4.65 5.27 1.96
C ILE A 50 5.44 5.72 3.20
N LYS A 51 4.87 6.66 3.96
CA LYS A 51 5.48 7.30 5.12
C LYS A 51 4.41 7.68 6.13
N ALA A 52 4.76 7.65 7.40
CA ALA A 52 3.97 8.20 8.48
C ALA A 52 4.88 8.79 9.57
N GLY A 53 4.36 9.79 10.27
CA GLY A 53 5.09 10.51 11.30
C GLY A 53 4.12 11.19 12.25
N PHE A 54 4.67 11.81 13.30
CA PHE A 54 3.89 12.58 14.25
C PHE A 54 4.17 14.06 14.07
N ILE A 55 3.11 14.86 14.19
CA ILE A 55 3.23 16.31 14.33
C ILE A 55 3.38 16.60 15.83
N GLU A 56 4.36 17.43 16.16
CA GLU A 56 4.77 17.72 17.53
C GLU A 56 4.64 19.22 17.84
N LEU A 57 4.58 20.06 16.80
CA LEU A 57 4.36 21.50 16.90
C LEU A 57 3.32 21.95 15.87
N GLU A 58 2.42 22.81 16.30
CA GLU A 58 1.43 23.51 15.47
C GLU A 58 1.47 25.00 15.83
N GLU A 59 1.85 25.85 14.89
CA GLU A 59 2.11 27.28 15.14
C GLU A 59 1.61 28.17 14.01
N LYS A 60 1.20 29.41 14.31
CA LYS A 60 0.80 30.35 13.25
C LYS A 60 2.02 30.96 12.54
N VAL A 61 1.93 31.15 11.22
CA VAL A 61 3.02 31.66 10.35
C VAL A 61 3.52 33.06 10.74
N ASN A 62 2.67 33.86 11.39
CA ASN A 62 2.98 35.27 11.70
C ASN A 62 4.14 35.44 12.70
N ASP A 63 4.52 34.37 13.42
CA ASP A 63 5.64 34.39 14.36
C ASP A 63 6.67 33.29 14.06
N LEU A 64 7.46 33.51 13.02
CA LEU A 64 8.58 32.63 12.70
C LEU A 64 9.73 32.74 13.72
N ASN A 65 9.78 33.81 14.52
CA ASN A 65 10.86 34.06 15.47
C ASN A 65 10.72 33.17 16.70
N GLU A 66 9.49 32.93 17.17
CA GLU A 66 9.18 31.99 18.25
C GLU A 66 9.41 30.52 17.89
N LEU A 67 9.52 30.20 16.59
CA LEU A 67 9.60 28.82 16.14
C LEU A 67 10.91 28.14 16.54
N LYS A 68 12.03 28.87 16.53
CA LYS A 68 13.36 28.34 16.85
C LYS A 68 13.43 27.70 18.26
N PRO A 69 13.09 28.40 19.36
CA PRO A 69 13.14 27.80 20.69
C PRO A 69 12.19 26.60 20.83
N LYS A 70 11.00 26.66 20.23
CA LYS A 70 10.02 25.55 20.23
C LYS A 70 10.57 24.31 19.51
N ILE A 71 11.21 24.49 18.34
CA ILE A 71 11.88 23.40 17.62
C ILE A 71 13.01 22.81 18.45
N ILE A 72 13.84 23.63 19.11
CA ILE A 72 14.94 23.14 19.96
C ILE A 72 14.40 22.29 21.11
N ALA A 73 13.37 22.76 21.82
CA ALA A 73 12.75 22.01 22.90
C ALA A 73 12.19 20.66 22.42
N TYR A 74 11.48 20.67 21.27
CA TYR A 74 10.98 19.46 20.61
C TYR A 74 12.10 18.48 20.23
N LEU A 75 13.19 18.98 19.61
CA LEU A 75 14.31 18.13 19.20
C LEU A 75 15.02 17.51 20.40
N LYS A 76 15.25 18.28 21.47
CA LYS A 76 15.84 17.77 22.73
C LYS A 76 15.00 16.62 23.30
N LYS A 77 13.69 16.82 23.43
CA LYS A 77 12.75 15.78 23.90
C LYS A 77 12.79 14.54 23.02
N THR A 78 12.72 14.72 21.69
CA THR A 78 12.72 13.60 20.74
C THR A 78 14.01 12.80 20.79
N LEU A 79 15.16 13.48 20.82
CA LEU A 79 16.48 12.84 20.82
C LEU A 79 16.76 12.06 22.10
N GLN A 80 16.24 12.50 23.25
CA GLN A 80 16.34 11.76 24.51
C GLN A 80 15.60 10.41 24.48
N THR A 81 14.49 10.33 23.73
CA THR A 81 13.67 9.11 23.67
C THR A 81 14.16 8.07 22.66
N LEU A 82 15.07 8.45 21.77
CA LEU A 82 15.59 7.54 20.77
C LEU A 82 16.69 6.66 21.39
N PRO A 83 16.76 5.36 21.07
CA PRO A 83 17.83 4.45 21.51
C PRO A 83 19.12 4.76 20.76
N ILE A 84 19.59 6.00 20.86
CA ILE A 84 20.85 6.48 20.29
C ILE A 84 21.93 6.05 21.27
N GLN A 85 22.19 4.75 21.32
CA GLN A 85 23.35 4.21 22.05
C GLN A 85 24.61 4.80 21.42
N LYS A 86 25.26 5.72 22.12
CA LYS A 86 26.67 6.12 21.92
C LYS A 86 27.09 6.45 20.48
N THR A 87 26.22 7.03 19.65
CA THR A 87 26.65 7.53 18.32
C THR A 87 26.87 9.03 18.36
N ARG A 88 28.14 9.44 18.25
CA ARG A 88 28.54 10.84 18.12
C ARG A 88 27.98 11.54 16.88
N LYS A 89 27.39 10.85 15.88
CA LYS A 89 26.91 11.47 14.63
C LYS A 89 25.47 11.10 14.27
N ILE A 90 24.62 12.12 14.12
CA ILE A 90 23.20 12.00 13.74
C ILE A 90 22.95 12.66 12.39
N LYS A 91 22.24 11.97 11.50
CA LYS A 91 21.84 12.51 10.19
C LYS A 91 20.48 13.18 10.26
N PHE A 92 20.34 14.33 9.62
CA PHE A 92 19.07 15.04 9.50
C PHE A 92 18.68 15.21 8.03
N SER A 93 17.40 15.05 7.75
CA SER A 93 16.76 15.48 6.51
C SER A 93 15.63 16.44 6.86
N ILE A 94 15.45 17.48 6.05
CA ILE A 94 14.49 18.55 6.32
C ILE A 94 13.53 18.59 5.13
N ASN A 95 12.32 18.07 5.30
CA ASN A 95 11.27 18.09 4.29
C ASN A 95 10.33 19.29 4.54
N ILE A 96 10.46 20.37 3.77
CA ILE A 96 9.58 21.54 3.91
C ILE A 96 8.64 21.62 2.73
N GLN A 97 7.35 21.62 3.06
CA GLN A 97 6.28 21.71 2.11
C GLN A 97 5.53 23.01 2.37
N THR A 98 5.56 23.90 1.38
CA THR A 98 4.87 25.19 1.40
C THR A 98 4.59 25.63 -0.05
N SER A 99 3.64 26.53 -0.25
CA SER A 99 3.38 27.21 -1.53
C SER A 99 4.41 28.31 -1.84
N THR A 100 5.11 28.86 -0.84
CA THR A 100 5.94 30.05 -1.00
C THR A 100 7.43 29.73 -0.85
N ILE A 101 8.24 30.10 -1.86
CA ILE A 101 9.69 29.84 -1.84
C ILE A 101 10.42 30.63 -0.75
N THR A 102 9.98 31.85 -0.45
CA THR A 102 10.53 32.71 0.62
C THR A 102 10.37 32.06 1.99
N ILE A 103 9.13 31.63 2.31
CA ILE A 103 8.82 30.90 3.55
C ILE A 103 9.65 29.62 3.64
N ARG A 104 9.79 28.88 2.52
CA ARG A 104 10.63 27.67 2.48
C ARG A 104 12.08 27.95 2.89
N LYS A 105 12.68 29.02 2.36
CA LYS A 105 14.06 29.42 2.69
C LYS A 105 14.21 29.82 4.16
N GLN A 106 13.26 30.60 4.68
CA GLN A 106 13.24 31.03 6.08
C GLN A 106 13.11 29.83 7.04
N LEU A 107 12.12 28.96 6.83
CA LEU A 107 11.93 27.75 7.64
C LEU A 107 13.14 26.82 7.58
N ASN A 108 13.73 26.64 6.40
CA ASN A 108 14.95 25.84 6.25
C ASN A 108 16.10 26.41 7.08
N SER A 109 16.29 27.73 7.07
CA SER A 109 17.30 28.40 7.89
C SER A 109 17.05 28.20 9.39
N ILE A 110 15.80 28.41 9.83
CA ILE A 110 15.39 28.25 11.24
C ILE A 110 15.61 26.81 11.72
N ILE A 111 15.14 25.81 10.96
CA ILE A 111 15.27 24.40 11.32
C ILE A 111 16.75 23.99 11.34
N LYS A 112 17.57 24.40 10.35
CA LYS A 112 19.02 24.13 10.35
C LYS A 112 19.71 24.70 11.59
N LYS A 113 19.46 25.98 11.90
CA LYS A 113 20.01 26.63 13.11
C LYS A 113 19.57 25.91 14.39
N SER A 114 18.32 25.45 14.44
CA SER A 114 17.78 24.70 15.60
C SER A 114 18.47 23.34 15.77
N ILE A 115 18.74 22.64 14.67
CA ILE A 115 19.51 21.37 14.69
C ILE A 115 20.93 21.61 15.20
N TYR A 116 21.64 22.62 14.66
CA TYR A 116 23.01 22.91 15.07
C TYR A 116 23.10 23.30 16.55
N GLN A 117 22.20 24.16 17.02
CA GLN A 117 22.10 24.51 18.44
C GLN A 117 21.87 23.26 19.29
N THR A 118 20.86 22.45 18.95
CA THR A 118 20.55 21.22 19.68
C THR A 118 21.73 20.25 19.70
N SER A 119 22.48 20.16 18.60
CA SER A 119 23.67 19.31 18.51
C SER A 119 24.83 19.80 19.39
N SER A 120 24.98 21.12 19.51
CA SER A 120 25.91 21.72 20.47
C SER A 120 25.48 21.44 21.91
N ASP A 121 24.21 21.69 22.24
CA ASP A 121 23.66 21.53 23.59
C ASP A 121 23.72 20.08 24.09
N LEU A 122 23.56 19.10 23.20
CA LEU A 122 23.56 17.67 23.52
C LEU A 122 24.88 16.96 23.14
N LEU A 123 25.91 17.72 22.74
CA LEU A 123 27.27 17.23 22.45
C LEU A 123 27.32 16.08 21.41
N PHE A 124 26.64 16.25 20.28
CA PHE A 124 26.72 15.33 19.14
C PHE A 124 27.01 16.06 17.82
N GLU A 125 27.58 15.36 16.84
CA GLU A 125 27.81 15.81 15.47
C GLU A 125 26.50 15.70 14.65
N SER A 126 25.99 16.81 14.13
CA SER A 126 24.85 16.82 13.22
C SER A 126 25.30 16.88 11.76
N LYS A 127 24.76 15.99 10.91
CA LYS A 127 24.93 16.04 9.46
C LYS A 127 23.59 16.25 8.78
N ILE A 128 23.33 17.47 8.32
CA ILE A 128 22.15 17.77 7.52
C ILE A 128 22.40 17.39 6.07
N ARG A 129 21.52 16.56 5.51
CA ARG A 129 21.55 16.24 4.09
C ARG A 129 21.04 17.43 3.29
N SER A 130 21.91 18.00 2.46
CA SER A 130 21.49 18.93 1.40
C SER A 130 20.85 18.15 0.25
N PRO A 131 19.63 18.49 -0.19
CA PRO A 131 19.04 17.84 -1.33
C PRO A 131 19.81 18.19 -2.61
N LYS A 132 19.98 17.21 -3.51
CA LYS A 132 20.59 17.40 -4.84
C LYS A 132 19.59 17.97 -5.87
N LYS A 133 18.30 18.04 -5.54
CA LYS A 133 17.18 18.49 -6.39
C LYS A 133 16.29 19.46 -5.59
N GLU A 134 15.36 20.13 -6.26
CA GLU A 134 14.41 21.09 -5.67
C GLU A 134 13.56 20.53 -4.52
N THR A 135 13.39 19.21 -4.43
CA THR A 135 12.65 18.55 -3.35
C THR A 135 13.58 18.05 -2.26
N SER A 136 13.30 18.42 -1.00
CA SER A 136 14.09 18.01 0.16
C SER A 136 13.65 16.71 0.83
N GLU A 137 12.61 16.07 0.30
CA GLU A 137 12.09 14.79 0.80
C GLU A 137 12.92 13.59 0.31
N LEU A 138 13.22 12.64 1.22
CA LEU A 138 13.88 11.39 0.86
C LEU A 138 12.91 10.41 0.22
N SER A 139 13.29 9.77 -0.88
CA SER A 139 12.55 8.58 -1.30
C SER A 139 12.74 7.46 -0.28
N PRO A 140 11.78 6.52 -0.13
CA PRO A 140 11.95 5.37 0.75
C PRO A 140 13.25 4.58 0.47
N TYR A 141 13.62 4.43 -0.80
CA TYR A 141 14.87 3.79 -1.18
C TYR A 141 16.10 4.55 -0.64
N GLN A 142 16.13 5.87 -0.79
CA GLN A 142 17.22 6.72 -0.25
C GLN A 142 17.27 6.66 1.29
N PHE A 143 16.11 6.67 1.95
CA PHE A 143 15.99 6.59 3.40
C PHE A 143 16.69 5.33 3.96
N PHE A 144 16.42 4.16 3.36
CA PHE A 144 17.07 2.93 3.79
C PHE A 144 18.53 2.82 3.34
N LYS A 145 18.85 3.16 2.08
CA LYS A 145 20.22 3.08 1.52
C LYS A 145 21.21 3.96 2.28
N GLU A 146 20.77 5.10 2.80
CA GLU A 146 21.62 6.01 3.57
C GLU A 146 21.54 5.82 5.09
N ASN A 147 20.92 4.71 5.54
CA ASN A 147 20.81 4.31 6.94
C ASN A 147 20.05 5.31 7.83
N PHE A 148 19.09 6.07 7.29
CA PHE A 148 18.25 6.96 8.12
C PHE A 148 17.43 6.19 9.15
N HIS A 149 16.96 4.98 8.81
CA HIS A 149 16.24 4.09 9.73
C HIS A 149 17.05 3.70 10.99
N LYS A 150 18.38 3.81 10.98
CA LYS A 150 19.24 3.48 12.14
C LYS A 150 19.70 4.72 12.91
N ARG A 151 20.08 5.79 12.20
CA ARG A 151 20.81 6.94 12.76
C ARG A 151 20.40 8.28 12.12
N GLY A 152 19.16 8.36 11.64
CA GLY A 152 18.65 9.54 10.95
C GLY A 152 17.29 9.98 11.45
N ILE A 153 17.04 11.28 11.32
CA ILE A 153 15.75 11.91 11.60
C ILE A 153 15.36 12.69 10.36
N GLU A 154 14.16 12.43 9.84
CA GLU A 154 13.55 13.26 8.81
C GLU A 154 12.51 14.16 9.47
N ILE A 155 12.85 15.44 9.61
CA ILE A 155 11.95 16.49 10.08
C ILE A 155 11.05 16.87 8.90
N THR A 156 9.74 16.85 9.12
CA THR A 156 8.76 17.31 8.16
C THR A 156 8.12 18.60 8.67
N CYS A 157 8.04 19.60 7.81
CA CYS A 157 7.39 20.86 8.06
C CYS A 157 6.37 21.13 6.95
N LEU A 158 5.10 21.26 7.33
CA LEU A 158 3.99 21.54 6.42
C LEU A 158 3.45 22.93 6.72
N VAL A 159 3.28 23.76 5.70
CA VAL A 159 2.63 25.07 5.83
C VAL A 159 1.28 25.00 5.14
N ILE A 160 0.22 25.00 5.94
CA ILE A 160 -1.16 24.89 5.48
C ILE A 160 -1.90 26.16 5.88
N LYS A 161 -2.34 26.95 4.89
CA LYS A 161 -2.87 28.30 5.11
C LYS A 161 -1.86 29.13 5.93
N SER A 162 -2.24 29.60 7.10
CA SER A 162 -1.41 30.38 8.04
C SER A 162 -0.90 29.56 9.22
N THR A 163 -0.91 28.22 9.14
CA THR A 163 -0.43 27.32 10.19
C THR A 163 0.75 26.49 9.71
N ILE A 164 1.74 26.34 10.57
CA ILE A 164 2.97 25.57 10.42
C ILE A 164 2.84 24.34 11.30
N PHE A 165 2.95 23.16 10.70
CA PHE A 165 3.01 21.89 11.40
C PHE A 165 4.43 21.35 11.29
N ILE A 166 5.08 21.02 12.41
CA ILE A 166 6.41 20.43 12.44
C ILE A 166 6.37 19.10 13.18
N GLY A 167 7.04 18.11 12.61
CA GLY A 167 7.10 16.77 13.14
C GLY A 167 8.27 15.98 12.59
N HIS A 168 8.27 14.67 12.86
CA HIS A 168 9.25 13.73 12.34
C HIS A 168 8.61 12.45 11.84
N LEU A 169 9.27 11.84 10.85
CA LEU A 169 8.90 10.50 10.42
C LEU A 169 9.13 9.47 11.53
N LYS A 170 8.15 8.59 11.68
CA LYS A 170 8.18 7.43 12.57
C LYS A 170 8.25 6.13 11.80
N TRP A 171 7.72 6.11 10.58
CA TRP A 171 7.63 4.92 9.76
C TRP A 171 7.79 5.24 8.28
N VAL A 172 8.50 4.35 7.56
CA VAL A 172 8.72 4.42 6.12
C VAL A 172 8.65 3.02 5.53
N THR A 173 7.89 2.83 4.45
CA THR A 173 7.86 1.57 3.71
C THR A 173 9.26 1.18 3.26
N ASN A 174 9.66 -0.08 3.39
CA ASN A 174 11.00 -0.54 3.02
C ASN A 174 11.01 -1.22 1.64
N PRO A 175 11.30 -0.49 0.55
CA PRO A 175 11.32 -1.08 -0.79
C PRO A 175 12.46 -2.09 -0.98
N LEU A 176 13.52 -2.06 -0.15
CA LEU A 176 14.62 -3.01 -0.27
C LEU A 176 14.18 -4.42 0.13
N LYS A 177 13.20 -4.55 1.03
CA LYS A 177 12.60 -5.87 1.36
C LYS A 177 11.84 -6.44 0.15
N ASP A 178 11.05 -5.60 -0.52
CA ASP A 178 10.28 -6.02 -1.70
C ASP A 178 11.22 -6.38 -2.87
N ILE A 179 12.27 -5.58 -3.10
CA ILE A 179 13.30 -5.85 -4.12
C ILE A 179 13.99 -7.20 -3.82
N LYS A 180 14.45 -7.40 -2.59
CA LYS A 180 15.12 -8.64 -2.18
C LYS A 180 14.20 -9.85 -2.35
N GLN A 181 12.93 -9.76 -1.97
CA GLN A 181 11.97 -10.83 -2.16
C GLN A 181 11.77 -11.15 -3.64
N ASP A 182 11.61 -10.13 -4.49
CA ASP A 182 11.50 -10.38 -5.93
C ASP A 182 12.78 -11.00 -6.50
N GLU A 183 13.94 -10.54 -6.01
CA GLU A 183 15.25 -11.06 -6.40
C GLU A 183 15.44 -12.54 -6.04
N GLU A 184 14.92 -12.97 -4.90
CA GLU A 184 15.04 -14.33 -4.39
C GLU A 184 14.06 -15.33 -5.03
N ARG A 185 13.10 -14.88 -5.85
CA ARG A 185 12.13 -15.79 -6.50
C ARG A 185 12.82 -16.84 -7.36
N PRO A 186 12.57 -18.14 -7.14
CA PRO A 186 13.02 -19.20 -8.04
C PRO A 186 12.55 -19.02 -9.49
N VAL A 187 11.31 -18.56 -9.68
CA VAL A 187 10.75 -18.34 -11.03
C VAL A 187 10.13 -16.95 -11.12
N ARG A 188 10.61 -16.16 -12.08
CA ARG A 188 10.08 -14.83 -12.44
C ARG A 188 9.47 -14.85 -13.83
N LEU A 189 8.21 -14.49 -13.92
CA LEU A 189 7.52 -14.28 -15.20
C LEU A 189 7.23 -12.79 -15.35
N PHE A 190 8.10 -12.08 -16.08
CA PHE A 190 8.05 -10.62 -16.24
C PHE A 190 6.81 -10.12 -16.97
N THR A 191 6.15 -10.98 -17.76
CA THR A 191 5.03 -10.59 -18.61
C THR A 191 3.69 -10.51 -17.86
N HIS A 192 3.55 -11.14 -16.68
CA HIS A 192 2.25 -11.36 -16.03
C HIS A 192 2.26 -11.28 -14.48
N GLY A 193 3.07 -10.40 -13.88
CA GLY A 193 3.19 -10.33 -12.41
C GLY A 193 2.45 -9.15 -11.76
N THR A 194 1.58 -9.43 -10.78
CA THR A 194 1.13 -8.43 -9.79
C THR A 194 2.31 -7.99 -8.93
N SER A 195 2.52 -6.68 -8.79
CA SER A 195 3.59 -6.18 -7.91
C SER A 195 3.34 -6.57 -6.45
N ILE A 196 4.41 -6.85 -5.69
CA ILE A 196 4.33 -7.23 -4.27
C ILE A 196 3.50 -6.22 -3.44
N LYS A 197 3.68 -4.92 -3.68
CA LYS A 197 2.92 -3.85 -3.01
C LYS A 197 1.43 -3.89 -3.33
N LEU A 198 1.09 -4.10 -4.60
CA LEU A 198 -0.30 -4.24 -5.01
C LEU A 198 -0.92 -5.46 -4.35
N ALA A 199 -0.29 -6.63 -4.48
CA ALA A 199 -0.76 -7.87 -3.84
C ALA A 199 -1.02 -7.71 -2.34
N ARG A 200 -0.06 -7.13 -1.60
CA ARG A 200 -0.21 -6.84 -0.17
C ARG A 200 -1.40 -5.93 0.12
N THR A 201 -1.56 -4.87 -0.68
CA THR A 201 -2.70 -3.94 -0.54
C THR A 201 -4.03 -4.66 -0.78
N LEU A 202 -4.10 -5.52 -1.81
CA LEU A 202 -5.32 -6.27 -2.13
C LEU A 202 -5.70 -7.24 -1.00
N VAL A 203 -4.71 -7.95 -0.43
CA VAL A 203 -4.92 -8.82 0.74
C VAL A 203 -5.42 -7.99 1.94
N ASN A 204 -4.82 -6.83 2.23
CA ASN A 204 -5.29 -5.98 3.35
C ASN A 204 -6.74 -5.51 3.18
N LEU A 205 -7.14 -5.15 1.95
CA LEU A 205 -8.50 -4.69 1.65
C LEU A 205 -9.55 -5.80 1.75
N SER A 206 -9.13 -7.06 1.63
CA SER A 206 -10.00 -8.22 1.78
C SER A 206 -10.47 -8.45 3.21
N LYS A 207 -9.72 -7.94 4.20
CA LYS A 207 -9.99 -8.12 5.64
C LYS A 207 -10.15 -9.58 6.09
N ILE A 208 -9.51 -10.50 5.38
CA ILE A 208 -9.47 -11.91 5.76
C ILE A 208 -8.79 -12.03 7.12
N GLN A 209 -9.41 -12.78 8.03
CA GLN A 209 -8.89 -12.98 9.38
C GLN A 209 -7.76 -14.02 9.39
N GLU A 210 -6.88 -13.92 10.38
CA GLU A 210 -5.82 -14.92 10.56
C GLU A 210 -6.40 -16.34 10.68
N GLY A 211 -5.77 -17.31 10.01
CA GLY A 211 -6.26 -18.69 9.95
C GLY A 211 -7.29 -18.97 8.85
N ASP A 212 -7.96 -17.95 8.32
CA ASP A 212 -8.90 -18.11 7.21
C ASP A 212 -8.22 -18.27 5.85
N VAL A 213 -9.01 -18.72 4.87
CA VAL A 213 -8.53 -19.06 3.53
C VAL A 213 -8.67 -17.85 2.58
N LEU A 214 -7.53 -17.39 2.08
CA LEU A 214 -7.38 -16.54 0.92
C LEU A 214 -7.47 -17.39 -0.36
N PHE A 215 -8.39 -17.03 -1.25
CA PHE A 215 -8.54 -17.70 -2.53
C PHE A 215 -8.21 -16.79 -3.72
N ASP A 216 -7.33 -17.26 -4.61
CA ASP A 216 -6.98 -16.59 -5.87
C ASP A 216 -7.26 -17.52 -7.07
N PRO A 217 -8.36 -17.34 -7.81
CA PRO A 217 -8.71 -18.16 -8.98
C PRO A 217 -7.87 -17.89 -10.24
N PHE A 218 -6.89 -16.98 -10.17
CA PHE A 218 -5.97 -16.66 -11.28
C PHE A 218 -4.55 -16.44 -10.74
N CYS A 219 -4.06 -17.40 -9.96
CA CYS A 219 -2.94 -17.16 -9.06
C CYS A 219 -1.58 -16.88 -9.72
N GLY A 220 -1.41 -17.19 -11.02
CA GLY A 220 -0.20 -16.89 -11.77
C GLY A 220 1.05 -17.42 -11.09
N THR A 221 1.98 -16.53 -10.74
CA THR A 221 3.23 -16.88 -10.04
C THR A 221 3.11 -16.91 -8.50
N GLY A 222 1.90 -16.76 -7.95
CA GLY A 222 1.60 -16.89 -6.53
C GLY A 222 1.90 -15.65 -5.67
N THR A 223 2.00 -14.46 -6.26
CA THR A 223 2.36 -13.24 -5.49
C THR A 223 1.30 -12.81 -4.49
N ILE A 224 0.01 -12.87 -4.84
CA ILE A 224 -1.10 -12.57 -3.91
C ILE A 224 -1.12 -13.58 -2.77
N LEU A 225 -1.02 -14.86 -3.09
CA LEU A 225 -0.97 -15.95 -2.13
C LEU A 225 0.20 -15.82 -1.14
N LEU A 226 1.39 -15.48 -1.64
CA LEU A 226 2.57 -15.27 -0.79
C LEU A 226 2.38 -14.11 0.19
N GLU A 227 1.77 -12.99 -0.23
CA GLU A 227 1.48 -11.89 0.69
C GLU A 227 0.38 -12.25 1.70
N GLY A 228 -0.56 -13.15 1.35
CA GLY A 228 -1.51 -13.74 2.29
C GLY A 228 -0.85 -14.64 3.34
N LEU A 229 0.04 -15.54 2.91
CA LEU A 229 0.76 -16.44 3.83
C LEU A 229 1.58 -15.67 4.89
N LYS A 230 2.18 -14.54 4.51
CA LYS A 230 2.89 -13.64 5.45
C LYS A 230 2.00 -13.00 6.52
N GLN A 231 0.69 -13.05 6.32
CA GLN A 231 -0.31 -12.60 7.28
C GLN A 231 -1.00 -13.78 7.97
N ASN A 232 -0.39 -14.97 7.93
CA ASN A 232 -0.87 -16.20 8.56
C ASN A 232 -2.21 -16.71 8.03
N LEU A 233 -2.56 -16.31 6.81
CA LEU A 233 -3.69 -16.86 6.08
C LEU A 233 -3.34 -18.24 5.53
N GLN A 234 -4.35 -19.05 5.27
CA GLN A 234 -4.24 -20.19 4.37
C GLN A 234 -4.46 -19.70 2.94
N ALA A 235 -3.81 -20.32 1.95
CA ALA A 235 -3.78 -19.82 0.58
C ALA A 235 -4.16 -20.90 -0.44
N ILE A 236 -5.25 -20.70 -1.18
CA ILE A 236 -5.64 -21.57 -2.29
C ILE A 236 -5.50 -20.81 -3.61
N GLY A 237 -4.78 -21.38 -4.55
CA GLY A 237 -4.58 -20.84 -5.89
C GLY A 237 -5.03 -21.78 -6.99
N ILE A 238 -5.66 -21.22 -8.02
CA ILE A 238 -5.95 -21.93 -9.26
C ILE A 238 -5.32 -21.16 -10.42
N ASP A 239 -4.74 -21.89 -11.37
CA ASP A 239 -4.38 -21.34 -12.67
C ASP A 239 -4.51 -22.43 -13.75
N ARG A 240 -4.87 -22.02 -14.96
CA ARG A 240 -5.01 -22.95 -16.10
C ARG A 240 -3.69 -23.20 -16.83
N ASP A 241 -2.69 -22.33 -16.64
CA ASP A 241 -1.37 -22.49 -17.25
C ASP A 241 -0.47 -23.38 -16.38
N PRO A 242 -0.04 -24.57 -16.86
CA PRO A 242 0.89 -25.43 -16.13
C PRO A 242 2.20 -24.72 -15.75
N LYS A 243 2.66 -23.74 -16.55
CA LYS A 243 3.88 -22.96 -16.22
C LYS A 243 3.65 -22.06 -15.01
N SER A 244 2.54 -21.35 -14.96
CA SER A 244 2.12 -20.55 -13.79
C SER A 244 2.01 -21.42 -12.54
N VAL A 245 1.32 -22.56 -12.62
CA VAL A 245 1.18 -23.49 -11.49
C VAL A 245 2.53 -23.96 -10.96
N ARG A 246 3.44 -24.40 -11.84
CA ARG A 246 4.80 -24.80 -11.44
C ARG A 246 5.57 -23.65 -10.81
N ALA A 247 5.49 -22.45 -11.38
CA ALA A 247 6.14 -21.25 -10.86
C ALA A 247 5.61 -20.87 -9.47
N SER A 248 4.28 -20.89 -9.28
CA SER A 248 3.61 -20.63 -8.01
C SER A 248 4.05 -21.62 -6.95
N LYS A 249 4.02 -22.93 -7.24
CA LYS A 249 4.50 -23.99 -6.32
C LYS A 249 5.97 -23.79 -5.93
N ALA A 250 6.85 -23.52 -6.90
CA ALA A 250 8.27 -23.30 -6.64
C ALA A 250 8.51 -22.07 -5.76
N ASN A 251 7.84 -20.95 -6.07
CA ASN A 251 7.94 -19.71 -5.30
C ASN A 251 7.41 -19.88 -3.87
N LEU A 252 6.21 -20.43 -3.69
CA LEU A 252 5.61 -20.64 -2.38
C LEU A 252 6.43 -21.62 -1.53
N ASN A 253 6.91 -22.73 -2.12
CA ASN A 253 7.78 -23.66 -1.42
C ASN A 253 9.08 -22.97 -0.94
N HIS A 254 9.76 -22.24 -1.82
CA HIS A 254 10.99 -21.54 -1.49
C HIS A 254 10.83 -20.55 -0.32
N PHE A 255 9.79 -19.71 -0.36
CA PHE A 255 9.57 -18.76 0.72
C PHE A 255 9.06 -19.43 1.99
N SER A 256 8.22 -20.46 1.89
CA SER A 256 7.70 -21.18 3.07
C SER A 256 8.79 -21.81 3.94
N MET A 257 9.94 -22.17 3.35
CA MET A 257 11.09 -22.74 4.06
C MET A 257 12.00 -21.67 4.68
N LYS A 258 11.93 -20.42 4.23
CA LYS A 258 12.81 -19.32 4.68
C LYS A 258 12.25 -18.52 5.86
N PHE A 259 10.96 -18.63 6.18
CA PHE A 259 10.39 -17.86 7.27
C PHE A 259 10.74 -18.45 8.65
N PRO A 260 11.08 -17.62 9.65
CA PRO A 260 11.41 -18.09 10.99
C PRO A 260 10.31 -18.96 11.62
N SER A 261 10.77 -20.08 12.15
CA SER A 261 10.12 -21.32 12.59
C SER A 261 9.03 -21.29 13.68
N LYS A 262 8.18 -20.24 13.81
CA LYS A 262 6.99 -20.32 14.71
C LYS A 262 5.64 -20.49 14.02
N GLU A 263 5.51 -20.15 12.73
CA GLU A 263 4.33 -20.47 11.92
C GLU A 263 4.84 -21.04 10.59
N ARG A 264 4.99 -22.36 10.52
CA ARG A 264 5.37 -22.98 9.26
C ARG A 264 4.27 -22.66 8.24
N MET A 265 4.60 -21.84 7.24
CA MET A 265 3.78 -21.68 6.03
C MET A 265 3.71 -22.99 5.23
N LYS A 266 4.57 -23.96 5.58
CA LYS A 266 4.51 -25.33 5.10
C LYS A 266 3.09 -25.88 5.34
N ASP A 267 2.50 -26.45 4.30
CA ASP A 267 1.16 -27.05 4.31
C ASP A 267 -0.02 -26.06 4.47
N LYS A 268 0.23 -24.74 4.53
CA LYS A 268 -0.82 -23.70 4.55
C LYS A 268 -1.24 -23.21 3.16
N TRP A 269 -0.81 -23.90 2.11
CA TRP A 269 -1.16 -23.51 0.74
C TRP A 269 -1.42 -24.71 -0.17
N SER A 270 -2.27 -24.51 -1.17
CA SER A 270 -2.57 -25.50 -2.21
C SER A 270 -2.75 -24.81 -3.55
N ILE A 271 -2.09 -25.35 -4.59
CA ILE A 271 -2.17 -24.82 -5.96
C ILE A 271 -2.63 -25.91 -6.91
N TYR A 272 -3.68 -25.61 -7.68
CA TYR A 272 -4.33 -26.54 -8.59
C TYR A 272 -4.22 -26.06 -10.05
N LEU A 273 -3.98 -27.01 -10.94
CA LEU A 273 -4.02 -26.81 -12.39
C LEU A 273 -5.46 -27.06 -12.86
N LEU A 274 -6.21 -26.00 -13.09
CA LEU A 274 -7.65 -26.08 -13.40
C LEU A 274 -8.11 -24.79 -14.13
N ASP A 275 -9.14 -24.90 -14.95
CA ASP A 275 -9.91 -23.72 -15.39
C ASP A 275 -10.81 -23.23 -14.25
N SER A 276 -10.59 -22.01 -13.76
CA SER A 276 -11.33 -21.43 -12.63
C SER A 276 -12.83 -21.29 -12.87
N GLN A 277 -13.31 -21.49 -14.10
CA GLN A 277 -14.74 -21.61 -14.40
C GLN A 277 -15.37 -22.92 -13.90
N ASN A 278 -14.57 -23.93 -13.53
CA ASN A 278 -14.99 -25.28 -13.17
C ASN A 278 -14.47 -25.68 -11.77
N LEU A 279 -14.96 -25.04 -10.71
CA LEU A 279 -14.46 -25.22 -9.33
C LEU A 279 -14.95 -26.49 -8.59
N ASN A 280 -15.89 -27.24 -9.18
CA ASN A 280 -16.67 -28.27 -8.49
C ASN A 280 -15.85 -29.47 -7.94
N GLU A 281 -14.54 -29.54 -8.23
CA GLU A 281 -13.67 -30.67 -7.88
C GLU A 281 -12.53 -30.29 -6.92
N VAL A 282 -12.42 -29.02 -6.49
CA VAL A 282 -11.16 -28.50 -5.91
C VAL A 282 -11.31 -27.84 -4.55
N ILE A 283 -12.47 -27.29 -4.21
CA ILE A 283 -12.65 -26.55 -2.96
C ILE A 283 -13.83 -27.15 -2.20
N ASP A 284 -13.55 -27.79 -1.07
CA ASP A 284 -14.59 -28.25 -0.13
C ASP A 284 -14.58 -27.44 1.19
N ILE A 285 -13.77 -26.38 1.23
CA ILE A 285 -13.62 -25.53 2.42
C ILE A 285 -14.21 -24.14 2.17
N LYS A 286 -14.82 -23.56 3.20
CA LYS A 286 -15.29 -22.18 3.14
C LYS A 286 -14.11 -21.21 3.08
N ILE A 287 -14.18 -20.24 2.17
CA ILE A 287 -13.14 -19.24 1.97
C ILE A 287 -13.45 -17.95 2.74
N GLY A 288 -12.43 -17.36 3.36
CA GLY A 288 -12.53 -16.08 4.07
C GLY A 288 -12.42 -14.87 3.14
N GLY A 289 -12.00 -15.06 1.89
CA GLY A 289 -12.03 -13.97 0.91
C GLY A 289 -11.46 -14.39 -0.43
N LEU A 290 -11.92 -13.72 -1.48
CA LEU A 290 -11.41 -13.89 -2.84
C LEU A 290 -10.60 -12.66 -3.21
N VAL A 291 -9.34 -12.84 -3.59
CA VAL A 291 -8.45 -11.74 -3.99
C VAL A 291 -7.71 -12.13 -5.24
N THR A 292 -7.88 -11.36 -6.32
CA THR A 292 -7.27 -11.74 -7.61
C THR A 292 -7.02 -10.56 -8.55
N GLU A 293 -5.92 -10.66 -9.30
CA GLU A 293 -5.72 -9.92 -10.55
C GLU A 293 -5.90 -10.93 -11.70
N PRO A 294 -7.10 -11.01 -12.29
CA PRO A 294 -7.41 -12.02 -13.29
C PRO A 294 -6.72 -11.71 -14.62
N TYR A 295 -6.91 -12.57 -15.60
CA TYR A 295 -6.56 -12.27 -16.99
C TYR A 295 -7.22 -10.95 -17.43
N LEU A 296 -6.40 -9.96 -17.78
CA LEU A 296 -6.84 -8.59 -18.12
C LEU A 296 -7.11 -8.39 -19.62
N GLY A 297 -7.08 -9.47 -20.41
CA GLY A 297 -7.15 -9.43 -21.86
C GLY A 297 -5.78 -9.56 -22.53
N PRO A 298 -5.74 -9.55 -23.88
CA PRO A 298 -4.51 -9.78 -24.63
C PRO A 298 -3.50 -8.65 -24.40
N PHE A 299 -2.22 -8.95 -24.61
CA PHE A 299 -1.18 -7.92 -24.65
C PHE A 299 -1.36 -7.04 -25.89
N ILE A 300 -1.42 -5.72 -25.71
CA ILE A 300 -1.64 -4.76 -26.81
C ILE A 300 -0.59 -3.65 -26.73
N LYS A 301 0.02 -3.33 -27.88
CA LYS A 301 1.02 -2.25 -28.03
C LYS A 301 0.42 -0.92 -28.48
N GLU A 302 -0.75 -0.95 -29.11
CA GLU A 302 -1.44 0.20 -29.70
C GLU A 302 -2.88 0.29 -29.18
N LEU A 303 -3.55 1.41 -29.41
CA LEU A 303 -4.96 1.54 -29.02
C LEU A 303 -5.82 0.58 -29.87
N PRO A 304 -6.62 -0.32 -29.26
CA PRO A 304 -7.57 -1.13 -30.00
C PRO A 304 -8.67 -0.26 -30.61
N THR A 305 -9.34 -0.78 -31.65
CA THR A 305 -10.58 -0.19 -32.14
C THR A 305 -11.67 -0.30 -31.06
N LYS A 306 -12.69 0.57 -31.12
CA LYS A 306 -13.85 0.52 -30.21
C LYS A 306 -14.51 -0.86 -30.17
N GLU A 307 -14.64 -1.50 -31.33
CA GLU A 307 -15.22 -2.84 -31.48
C GLU A 307 -14.36 -3.92 -30.77
N LYS A 308 -13.06 -4.00 -31.08
CA LYS A 308 -12.14 -4.95 -30.42
C LYS A 308 -12.09 -4.75 -28.91
N ALA A 309 -12.13 -3.50 -28.45
CA ALA A 309 -12.19 -3.19 -27.02
C ALA A 309 -13.50 -3.71 -26.40
N LYS A 310 -14.65 -3.48 -27.06
CA LYS A 310 -15.97 -3.95 -26.61
C LYS A 310 -16.06 -5.48 -26.57
N ASP A 311 -15.55 -6.17 -27.59
CA ASP A 311 -15.54 -7.64 -27.64
C ASP A 311 -14.70 -8.22 -26.50
N THR A 312 -13.52 -7.65 -26.28
CA THR A 312 -12.65 -8.06 -25.18
C THR A 312 -13.33 -7.85 -23.83
N MET A 313 -13.94 -6.67 -23.59
CA MET A 313 -14.62 -6.40 -22.31
C MET A 313 -15.83 -7.31 -22.09
N THR A 314 -16.58 -7.62 -23.15
CA THR A 314 -17.73 -8.55 -23.08
C THR A 314 -17.28 -9.98 -22.75
N MET A 315 -16.18 -10.44 -23.35
CA MET A 315 -15.59 -11.74 -23.05
C MET A 315 -15.09 -11.81 -21.59
N LEU A 316 -14.39 -10.76 -21.13
CA LEU A 316 -13.90 -10.70 -19.75
C LEU A 316 -15.03 -10.60 -18.73
N GLU A 317 -16.09 -9.84 -19.01
CA GLU A 317 -17.29 -9.78 -18.16
C GLU A 317 -17.93 -11.16 -17.98
N LYS A 318 -18.08 -11.92 -19.07
CA LYS A 318 -18.60 -13.30 -19.03
C LYS A 318 -17.70 -14.21 -18.20
N LEU A 319 -16.38 -14.15 -18.43
CA LEU A 319 -15.39 -14.92 -17.68
C LEU A 319 -15.47 -14.62 -16.18
N TYR A 320 -15.42 -13.34 -15.81
CA TYR A 320 -15.43 -12.93 -14.41
C TYR A 320 -16.75 -13.30 -13.73
N THR A 321 -17.89 -13.10 -14.41
CA THR A 321 -19.20 -13.50 -13.89
C THR A 321 -19.23 -15.00 -13.58
N LYS A 322 -18.81 -15.85 -14.52
CA LYS A 322 -18.85 -17.31 -14.32
C LYS A 322 -17.95 -17.79 -13.18
N VAL A 323 -16.74 -17.25 -13.10
CA VAL A 323 -15.79 -17.60 -12.01
C VAL A 323 -16.31 -17.13 -10.66
N LEU A 324 -16.83 -15.89 -10.57
CA LEU A 324 -17.36 -15.37 -9.31
C LEU A 324 -18.63 -16.09 -8.87
N GLN A 325 -19.57 -16.38 -9.78
CA GLN A 325 -20.79 -17.15 -9.46
C GLN A 325 -20.44 -18.46 -8.75
N LYS A 326 -19.43 -19.18 -9.24
CA LYS A 326 -18.95 -20.41 -8.60
C LYS A 326 -18.18 -20.18 -7.32
N SER A 327 -17.27 -19.21 -7.30
CA SER A 327 -16.44 -18.96 -6.12
C SER A 327 -17.27 -18.48 -4.92
N VAL A 328 -18.34 -17.72 -5.16
CA VAL A 328 -19.22 -17.18 -4.12
C VAL A 328 -19.98 -18.28 -3.38
N GLU A 329 -20.20 -19.46 -3.96
CA GLU A 329 -20.79 -20.62 -3.27
C GLU A 329 -19.97 -21.03 -2.02
N TYR A 330 -18.63 -20.86 -2.09
CA TYR A 330 -17.68 -21.19 -1.02
C TYR A 330 -17.34 -20.00 -0.11
N LEU A 331 -17.61 -18.76 -0.54
CA LEU A 331 -17.32 -17.56 0.24
C LEU A 331 -18.23 -17.47 1.47
N LYS A 332 -17.66 -17.19 2.65
CA LYS A 332 -18.42 -16.92 3.87
C LYS A 332 -19.25 -15.63 3.73
N THR A 333 -20.44 -15.56 4.34
CA THR A 333 -21.27 -14.35 4.36
C THR A 333 -20.52 -13.19 5.04
N GLY A 334 -20.69 -11.97 4.57
CA GLY A 334 -20.01 -10.77 5.08
C GLY A 334 -18.54 -10.64 4.66
N HIS A 335 -17.99 -11.63 3.95
CA HIS A 335 -16.61 -11.60 3.48
C HIS A 335 -16.50 -11.04 2.06
N ARG A 336 -15.29 -10.62 1.68
CA ARG A 336 -15.06 -9.75 0.54
C ARG A 336 -14.49 -10.47 -0.69
N VAL A 337 -14.83 -9.91 -1.85
CA VAL A 337 -14.18 -10.16 -3.12
C VAL A 337 -13.41 -8.90 -3.54
N ILE A 338 -12.10 -9.04 -3.70
CA ILE A 338 -11.19 -7.99 -4.15
C ILE A 338 -10.74 -8.33 -5.56
N LEU A 339 -11.24 -7.59 -6.54
CA LEU A 339 -11.07 -7.89 -7.96
C LEU A 339 -10.41 -6.73 -8.68
N ILE A 340 -9.34 -7.00 -9.44
CA ILE A 340 -8.87 -6.09 -10.47
C ILE A 340 -9.60 -6.36 -11.77
N ILE A 341 -10.14 -5.32 -12.40
CA ILE A 341 -10.67 -5.37 -13.76
C ILE A 341 -9.88 -4.43 -14.67
N PRO A 342 -9.76 -4.73 -15.97
CA PRO A 342 -9.12 -3.82 -16.91
C PRO A 342 -10.04 -2.66 -17.30
N GLU A 343 -9.43 -1.54 -17.67
CA GLU A 343 -10.06 -0.47 -18.45
C GLU A 343 -9.22 -0.27 -19.71
N TYR A 344 -9.82 -0.55 -20.87
CA TYR A 344 -9.21 -0.42 -22.18
C TYR A 344 -9.51 0.95 -22.76
N ARG A 345 -8.47 1.73 -23.04
CA ARG A 345 -8.60 2.93 -23.86
C ARG A 345 -8.63 2.54 -25.32
N TYR A 346 -9.56 3.11 -26.07
CA TYR A 346 -9.63 2.96 -27.53
C TYR A 346 -9.50 4.30 -28.27
N SER A 347 -9.42 5.40 -27.53
CA SER A 347 -9.01 6.72 -28.03
C SER A 347 -8.34 7.53 -26.91
N GLN A 348 -8.03 8.80 -27.15
CA GLN A 348 -7.51 9.68 -26.11
C GLN A 348 -8.49 9.85 -24.94
N ASP A 349 -9.77 10.06 -25.24
CA ASP A 349 -10.81 10.43 -24.27
C ASP A 349 -11.74 9.28 -23.87
N TYR A 350 -11.74 8.19 -24.63
CA TYR A 350 -12.68 7.10 -24.41
C TYR A 350 -12.02 5.81 -23.94
N SER A 351 -12.70 5.16 -23.01
CA SER A 351 -12.34 3.86 -22.47
C SER A 351 -13.56 3.01 -22.15
N ILE A 352 -13.34 1.71 -22.04
CA ILE A 352 -14.37 0.71 -21.71
C ILE A 352 -13.78 -0.31 -20.73
N TYR A 353 -14.62 -0.81 -19.83
CA TYR A 353 -14.27 -1.81 -18.83
C TYR A 353 -15.46 -2.75 -18.62
N PRO A 354 -15.27 -3.94 -18.02
CA PRO A 354 -16.38 -4.86 -17.73
C PRO A 354 -17.43 -4.22 -16.82
N ASP A 355 -18.71 -4.51 -17.03
CA ASP A 355 -19.78 -3.98 -16.17
C ASP A 355 -19.74 -4.65 -14.79
N TYR A 356 -19.01 -4.00 -13.88
CA TYR A 356 -18.83 -4.49 -12.51
C TYR A 356 -20.12 -4.50 -11.69
N GLN A 357 -21.10 -3.64 -12.02
CA GLN A 357 -22.39 -3.64 -11.32
C GLN A 357 -23.24 -4.83 -11.75
N LYS A 358 -23.24 -5.12 -13.06
CA LYS A 358 -23.89 -6.31 -13.61
C LYS A 358 -23.24 -7.60 -13.10
N ILE A 359 -21.90 -7.65 -13.02
CA ILE A 359 -21.18 -8.78 -12.41
C ILE A 359 -21.66 -8.97 -10.96
N ALA A 360 -21.70 -7.90 -10.15
CA ALA A 360 -22.15 -7.98 -8.75
C ALA A 360 -23.57 -8.53 -8.63
N LYS A 361 -24.52 -7.98 -9.41
CA LYS A 361 -25.92 -8.43 -9.45
C LYS A 361 -26.04 -9.90 -9.81
N ASN A 362 -25.32 -10.35 -10.85
CA ASN A 362 -25.38 -11.74 -11.32
C ASN A 362 -24.74 -12.74 -10.34
N CYS A 363 -23.86 -12.27 -9.46
CA CYS A 363 -23.19 -13.09 -8.45
C CYS A 363 -23.80 -12.96 -7.06
N LYS A 364 -24.91 -12.22 -6.90
CA LYS A 364 -25.53 -11.89 -5.60
C LYS A 364 -24.52 -11.26 -4.62
N LEU A 365 -23.73 -10.33 -5.12
CA LEU A 365 -22.74 -9.59 -4.36
C LEU A 365 -23.14 -8.12 -4.25
N GLU A 366 -22.81 -7.48 -3.14
CA GLU A 366 -22.97 -6.04 -2.94
C GLU A 366 -21.68 -5.31 -3.38
N PHE A 367 -21.81 -4.33 -4.27
CA PHE A 367 -20.68 -3.49 -4.68
C PHE A 367 -20.44 -2.35 -3.69
N GLN A 368 -19.23 -2.28 -3.15
CA GLN A 368 -18.82 -1.16 -2.32
C GLN A 368 -18.59 0.09 -3.19
N THR A 369 -19.44 1.10 -3.05
CA THR A 369 -19.36 2.33 -3.84
C THR A 369 -18.30 3.32 -3.34
N LYS A 370 -18.03 3.33 -2.03
CA LYS A 370 -17.04 4.22 -1.41
C LYS A 370 -16.41 3.64 -0.14
N SER A 371 -15.24 4.16 0.25
CA SER A 371 -14.65 3.89 1.57
C SER A 371 -15.44 4.58 2.69
N THR A 372 -15.40 4.05 3.91
CA THR A 372 -16.13 4.58 5.07
C THR A 372 -15.62 5.95 5.53
N LEU A 373 -14.30 6.12 5.74
CA LEU A 373 -13.74 7.31 6.39
C LEU A 373 -13.41 8.45 5.41
N PHE A 374 -12.81 8.11 4.26
CA PHE A 374 -12.28 9.12 3.33
C PHE A 374 -13.12 9.31 2.05
N ASN A 375 -14.31 8.73 1.99
CA ASN A 375 -15.22 8.79 0.83
C ASN A 375 -14.54 8.49 -0.54
N VAL A 376 -13.54 7.60 -0.56
CA VAL A 376 -12.85 7.20 -1.80
C VAL A 376 -13.83 6.41 -2.65
N LYS A 377 -14.23 6.98 -3.80
CA LYS A 377 -15.12 6.32 -4.76
C LYS A 377 -14.45 5.10 -5.40
N LEU A 378 -15.20 4.01 -5.54
CA LEU A 378 -14.83 2.83 -6.32
C LEU A 378 -15.59 2.81 -7.67
N PRO A 379 -15.03 2.18 -8.72
CA PRO A 379 -13.73 1.50 -8.73
C PRO A 379 -12.54 2.47 -8.70
N VAL A 380 -11.46 2.07 -8.02
CA VAL A 380 -10.26 2.90 -7.91
C VAL A 380 -9.29 2.55 -9.03
N GLN A 381 -8.89 3.54 -9.84
CA GLN A 381 -7.84 3.35 -10.84
C GLN A 381 -6.46 3.15 -10.20
N ILE A 382 -5.71 2.17 -10.72
CA ILE A 382 -4.37 1.81 -10.30
C ILE A 382 -3.41 1.99 -11.48
N GLY A 383 -2.32 2.71 -11.25
CA GLY A 383 -1.28 2.97 -12.26
C GLY A 383 -1.42 4.34 -12.93
N ARG A 384 -0.77 4.49 -14.10
CA ARG A 384 -0.70 5.75 -14.84
C ARG A 384 -1.89 5.88 -15.78
N LYS A 385 -2.49 7.07 -15.86
CA LYS A 385 -3.67 7.35 -16.69
C LYS A 385 -3.50 7.07 -18.19
N HIS A 386 -2.27 7.15 -18.68
CA HIS A 386 -1.97 7.06 -20.10
C HIS A 386 -1.70 5.63 -20.61
N ASN A 387 -1.78 4.61 -19.75
CA ASN A 387 -1.64 3.23 -20.20
C ASN A 387 -2.80 2.85 -21.14
N ILE A 388 -2.53 2.00 -22.13
CA ILE A 388 -3.58 1.44 -23.02
C ILE A 388 -4.57 0.61 -22.18
N ILE A 389 -4.02 -0.18 -21.25
CA ILE A 389 -4.77 -0.98 -20.29
C ILE A 389 -4.51 -0.40 -18.89
N ASN A 390 -5.53 0.22 -18.32
CA ASN A 390 -5.56 0.64 -16.94
C ASN A 390 -6.09 -0.49 -16.06
N ARG A 391 -5.69 -0.51 -14.78
CA ARG A 391 -6.26 -1.41 -13.76
C ARG A 391 -7.27 -0.64 -12.94
N LYS A 392 -8.40 -1.27 -12.64
CA LYS A 392 -9.42 -0.77 -11.73
C LYS A 392 -9.67 -1.77 -10.63
N LEU A 393 -9.62 -1.32 -9.39
CA LEU A 393 -9.97 -2.12 -8.23
C LEU A 393 -11.46 -2.01 -7.96
N VAL A 394 -12.10 -3.16 -7.83
CA VAL A 394 -13.47 -3.34 -7.39
C VAL A 394 -13.48 -4.14 -6.08
N ILE A 395 -14.37 -3.78 -5.17
CA ILE A 395 -14.60 -4.50 -3.92
C ILE A 395 -16.07 -4.88 -3.86
N TYR A 396 -16.34 -6.16 -3.63
CA TYR A 396 -17.66 -6.67 -3.34
C TYR A 396 -17.71 -7.35 -1.97
N THR A 397 -18.92 -7.46 -1.41
CA THR A 397 -19.22 -8.23 -0.20
C THR A 397 -20.30 -9.25 -0.51
N LYS A 398 -20.19 -10.47 0.06
CA LYS A 398 -21.23 -11.49 -0.04
C LYS A 398 -22.32 -11.31 1.00
#